data_AF-A0A543JS84-F1
#
_entry.id   AF-A0A543JS84-F1
#
_cell.length_a   1.000
_cell.length_b   1.000
_cell.length_c   1.000
_cell.angle_alpha   90.00
_cell.angle_beta   90.00
_cell.angle_gamma   90.00
#
_symmetry.space_group_name_H-M   'P 1'
#
loop_
_entity.id
_entity.type
_entity.pdbx_description
1 polymer ?
#
loop_
_entity_poly.entity_id
_entity_poly.type
_entity_poly.pdbx_seq_one_letter_code
_entity_poly.pdbx_strand_id
1 'polypeptide(L)'
;QAVRRCLAAGVRLVLLSGADPSQRLPFGRMIHRRGEVLTAAIANLAARHDVLFVDGFNDLEVRRAEYWSPDRLHLNAAGHRRIASLVLRALGHTTEAHAVDPGPAARRSLRVETRYYREHVLPWVNRRIRGISSGDDATGKHPDWVTVDAQPRV
;
A
#
# COMPACT_ATOMS: atom_id res chain seq x y z
N GLN A 1 18.37 9.97 -0.53
CA GLN A 1 19.53 9.53 0.29
C GLN A 1 19.53 8.03 0.50
N ALA A 2 18.43 7.43 0.97
CA ALA A 2 18.31 5.98 1.19
C ALA A 2 18.75 5.13 -0.02
N VAL A 3 18.25 5.45 -1.23
CA VAL A 3 18.65 4.78 -2.49
C VAL A 3 20.18 4.71 -2.65
N ARG A 4 20.86 5.86 -2.54
CA ARG A 4 22.32 5.92 -2.66
C ARG A 4 23.04 5.06 -1.62
N ARG A 5 22.55 5.02 -0.37
CA ARG A 5 23.14 4.21 0.69
C ARG A 5 22.98 2.71 0.42
N CYS A 6 21.81 2.27 -0.05
CA CYS A 6 21.57 0.87 -0.43
C CYS A 6 22.48 0.45 -1.59
N LEU A 7 22.61 1.30 -2.63
CA LEU A 7 23.48 1.04 -3.77
C LEU A 7 24.96 0.98 -3.36
N ALA A 8 25.43 1.92 -2.52
CA ALA A 8 26.80 1.90 -2.00
C ALA A 8 27.11 0.66 -1.15
N ALA A 9 26.10 0.08 -0.51
CA ALA A 9 26.21 -1.16 0.25
C ALA A 9 26.10 -2.43 -0.62
N GLY A 10 25.95 -2.31 -1.94
CA GLY A 10 25.80 -3.45 -2.86
C GLY A 10 24.46 -4.18 -2.74
N VAL A 11 23.44 -3.56 -2.14
CA VAL A 11 22.12 -4.16 -1.96
C VAL A 11 21.30 -4.01 -3.23
N ARG A 12 20.74 -5.11 -3.75
CA ARG A 12 19.74 -5.07 -4.82
C ARG A 12 18.48 -4.38 -4.29
N LEU A 13 18.20 -3.18 -4.82
CA LEU A 13 17.08 -2.36 -4.40
C LEU A 13 15.86 -2.56 -5.30
N VAL A 14 14.67 -2.52 -4.71
CA VAL A 14 13.40 -2.40 -5.41
C VAL A 14 12.67 -1.18 -4.84
N LEU A 15 12.23 -0.27 -5.71
CA LEU A 15 11.31 0.79 -5.34
C LEU A 15 9.89 0.34 -5.65
N LEU A 16 8.98 0.54 -4.69
CA LEU A 16 7.58 0.14 -4.81
C LEU A 16 6.71 1.36 -4.51
N SER A 17 5.77 1.67 -5.40
CA SER A 17 4.70 2.60 -5.06
C SER A 17 3.59 1.90 -4.27
N GLY A 18 2.87 2.64 -3.43
CA GLY A 18 1.65 2.14 -2.81
C GLY A 18 0.54 1.92 -3.85
N ALA A 19 -0.48 1.14 -3.48
CA ALA A 19 -1.74 1.06 -4.23
C ALA A 19 -2.56 2.35 -4.09
N ASP A 20 -3.44 2.66 -5.04
CA ASP A 20 -4.30 3.86 -5.00
C ASP A 20 -5.64 3.61 -4.25
N PRO A 21 -5.83 4.14 -3.02
CA PRO A 21 -7.08 3.97 -2.27
C PRO A 21 -8.16 5.01 -2.62
N SER A 22 -7.85 5.96 -3.50
CA SER A 22 -8.59 7.23 -3.64
C SER A 22 -10.09 7.09 -3.91
N GLN A 23 -10.50 6.05 -4.66
CA GLN A 23 -11.89 5.86 -5.08
C GLN A 23 -12.89 5.67 -3.92
N ARG A 24 -12.39 5.32 -2.73
CA ARG A 24 -13.22 4.93 -1.58
C ARG A 24 -13.05 5.82 -0.36
N LEU A 25 -12.15 6.79 -0.43
CA LEU A 25 -11.81 7.68 0.68
C LEU A 25 -12.50 9.05 0.56
N PRO A 26 -12.78 9.71 1.69
CA PRO A 26 -13.07 11.14 1.68
C PRO A 26 -11.88 11.89 1.06
N PHE A 27 -12.17 12.95 0.29
CA PHE A 27 -11.16 13.73 -0.45
C PHE A 27 -10.35 12.91 -1.48
N GLY A 28 -10.90 11.81 -1.99
CA GLY A 28 -10.25 10.92 -2.95
C GLY A 28 -9.53 11.62 -4.11
N ARG A 29 -10.14 12.64 -4.74
CA ARG A 29 -9.49 13.41 -5.82
C ARG A 29 -8.17 14.07 -5.41
N MET A 30 -8.11 14.64 -4.20
CA MET A 30 -6.87 15.24 -3.68
C MET A 30 -5.83 14.15 -3.42
N ILE A 31 -6.24 13.04 -2.82
CA ILE A 31 -5.37 11.90 -2.51
C ILE A 31 -4.77 11.34 -3.81
N HIS A 32 -5.60 11.11 -4.82
CA HIS A 32 -5.17 10.63 -6.13
C HIS A 32 -4.12 11.54 -6.75
N ARG A 33 -4.41 12.85 -6.88
CA ARG A 33 -3.48 13.83 -7.45
C ARG A 33 -2.13 13.84 -6.72
N ARG A 34 -2.13 13.77 -5.40
CA ARG A 34 -0.89 13.71 -4.60
C ARG A 34 -0.15 12.39 -4.82
N GLY A 35 -0.88 11.28 -4.91
CA GLY A 35 -0.36 9.96 -5.23
C GLY A 35 0.32 9.94 -6.59
N GLU A 36 -0.31 10.50 -7.63
CA GLU A 36 0.28 10.62 -8.97
C GLU A 36 1.61 11.37 -8.96
N VAL A 37 1.66 12.53 -8.29
CA VAL A 37 2.90 13.32 -8.17
C VAL A 37 4.00 12.54 -7.46
N LEU A 38 3.67 11.83 -6.37
CA LEU A 38 4.63 11.01 -5.64
C LEU A 38 5.12 9.82 -6.48
N THR A 39 4.22 9.08 -7.11
CA THR A 39 4.53 7.94 -7.97
C THR A 39 5.42 8.35 -9.12
N ALA A 40 5.12 9.48 -9.80
CA ALA A 40 5.97 10.02 -10.86
C ALA A 40 7.36 10.40 -10.34
N ALA A 41 7.46 11.00 -9.15
CA ALA A 41 8.74 11.33 -8.54
C ALA A 41 9.57 10.08 -8.20
N ILE A 42 8.93 8.99 -7.75
CA ILE A 42 9.58 7.70 -7.48
C ILE A 42 10.04 7.04 -8.78
N ALA A 43 9.20 7.02 -9.82
CA ALA A 43 9.58 6.48 -11.14
C ALA A 43 10.79 7.22 -11.72
N ASN A 44 10.79 8.56 -11.65
CA ASN A 44 11.94 9.37 -12.06
C ASN A 44 13.20 9.07 -11.23
N LEU A 45 13.06 8.84 -9.92
CA LEU A 45 14.17 8.46 -9.05
C LEU A 45 14.74 7.09 -9.42
N ALA A 46 13.86 6.12 -9.72
CA ALA A 46 14.22 4.79 -10.14
C ALA A 46 15.03 4.82 -11.45
N ALA A 47 14.51 5.53 -12.47
CA ALA A 47 15.18 5.69 -13.76
C ALA A 47 16.56 6.34 -13.63
N ARG A 48 16.70 7.39 -12.81
CA ARG A 48 18.00 8.06 -12.60
C ARG A 48 19.07 7.19 -11.95
N HIS A 49 18.67 6.15 -11.23
CA HIS A 49 19.58 5.28 -10.48
C HIS A 49 19.63 3.85 -11.01
N ASP A 50 18.96 3.58 -12.14
CA ASP A 50 18.81 2.23 -12.71
C ASP A 50 18.31 1.20 -11.68
N VAL A 51 17.29 1.59 -10.92
CA VAL A 51 16.68 0.76 -9.87
C VAL A 51 15.35 0.21 -10.38
N LEU A 52 15.08 -1.07 -10.09
CA LEU A 52 13.79 -1.69 -10.39
C LEU A 52 12.66 -0.95 -9.69
N PHE A 53 11.65 -0.54 -10.46
CA PHE A 53 10.43 0.10 -9.93
C PHE A 53 9.21 -0.78 -10.18
N VAL A 54 8.41 -0.98 -9.13
CA VAL A 54 7.13 -1.69 -9.17
C VAL A 54 6.02 -0.67 -8.93
N ASP A 55 5.19 -0.45 -9.94
CA ASP A 55 4.08 0.50 -9.89
C ASP A 55 2.79 -0.18 -9.44
N GLY A 56 2.57 -0.22 -8.13
CA GLY A 56 1.30 -0.66 -7.56
C GLY A 56 0.19 0.41 -7.64
N PHE A 57 0.53 1.67 -7.92
CA PHE A 57 -0.42 2.78 -7.90
C PHE A 57 -1.32 2.78 -9.14
N ASN A 58 -0.71 2.44 -10.29
CA ASN A 58 -1.38 2.35 -11.58
C ASN A 58 -1.94 0.95 -11.89
N ASP A 59 -1.80 -0.02 -10.98
CA ASP A 59 -2.52 -1.29 -11.09
C ASP A 59 -4.03 -1.05 -10.87
N LEU A 60 -4.82 -1.17 -11.94
CA LEU A 60 -6.26 -0.93 -11.87
C LEU A 60 -7.01 -2.04 -11.13
N GLU A 61 -6.44 -3.24 -11.09
CA GLU A 61 -7.03 -4.40 -10.45
C GLU A 61 -7.04 -4.25 -8.92
N VAL A 62 -5.90 -3.90 -8.31
CA VAL A 62 -5.82 -3.66 -6.85
C VAL A 62 -6.74 -2.52 -6.40
N ARG A 63 -7.18 -1.64 -7.31
CA ARG A 63 -8.16 -0.59 -6.98
C ARG A 63 -9.54 -1.14 -6.69
N ARG A 64 -9.87 -2.41 -6.95
CA ARG A 64 -11.17 -3.03 -6.60
C ARG A 64 -11.35 -3.20 -5.09
N ALA A 65 -12.58 -3.23 -4.58
CA ALA A 65 -12.88 -3.12 -3.13
C ALA A 65 -12.42 -4.35 -2.34
N GLU A 66 -12.42 -5.48 -3.02
CA GLU A 66 -12.08 -6.82 -2.54
C GLU A 66 -10.61 -6.94 -2.11
N TYR A 67 -9.76 -5.98 -2.51
CA TYR A 67 -8.36 -5.91 -2.11
C TYR A 67 -8.10 -5.06 -0.87
N TRP A 68 -9.12 -4.39 -0.34
CA TRP A 68 -8.98 -3.45 0.78
C TRP A 68 -9.66 -3.96 2.03
N SER A 69 -9.13 -3.54 3.17
CA SER A 69 -9.74 -3.71 4.47
C SER A 69 -10.97 -2.79 4.61
N PRO A 70 -11.86 -3.02 5.60
CA PRO A 70 -13.07 -2.22 5.80
C PRO A 70 -12.84 -0.71 5.98
N ASP A 71 -11.64 -0.31 6.43
CA ASP A 71 -11.23 1.09 6.54
C ASP A 71 -10.99 1.80 5.20
N ARG A 72 -11.04 1.06 4.09
CA ARG A 72 -10.89 1.53 2.70
C ARG A 72 -9.51 2.15 2.40
N LEU A 73 -8.55 1.99 3.30
CA LEU A 73 -7.23 2.62 3.22
C LEU A 73 -6.10 1.59 3.19
N HIS A 74 -6.22 0.49 3.94
CA HIS A 74 -5.21 -0.56 3.97
C HIS A 74 -5.58 -1.71 3.05
N LEU A 75 -4.58 -2.32 2.42
CA LEU A 75 -4.77 -3.57 1.71
C LEU A 75 -5.13 -4.67 2.70
N ASN A 76 -6.00 -5.59 2.29
CA ASN A 76 -6.24 -6.84 3.00
C ASN A 76 -5.29 -7.93 2.49
N ALA A 77 -5.46 -9.17 2.94
CA ALA A 77 -4.61 -10.29 2.52
C ALA A 77 -4.57 -10.49 0.99
N ALA A 78 -5.70 -10.35 0.30
CA ALA A 78 -5.73 -10.42 -1.17
C ALA A 78 -4.97 -9.25 -1.80
N GLY A 79 -5.12 -8.03 -1.27
CA GLY A 79 -4.40 -6.85 -1.75
C GLY A 79 -2.89 -7.00 -1.61
N HIS A 80 -2.43 -7.52 -0.48
CA HIS A 80 -1.03 -7.85 -0.27
C HIS A 80 -0.53 -8.92 -1.24
N ARG A 81 -1.32 -9.98 -1.52
CA ARG A 81 -0.95 -10.99 -2.53
C ARG A 81 -0.86 -10.42 -3.94
N ARG A 82 -1.74 -9.49 -4.32
CA ARG A 82 -1.65 -8.76 -5.60
C ARG A 82 -0.33 -8.03 -5.71
N ILE A 83 0.00 -7.17 -4.74
CA ILE A 83 1.25 -6.42 -4.75
C ILE A 83 2.46 -7.35 -4.73
N ALA A 84 2.44 -8.40 -3.92
CA ALA A 84 3.51 -9.40 -3.88
C ALA A 84 3.72 -10.07 -5.26
N SER A 85 2.64 -10.42 -5.96
CA SER A 85 2.73 -10.99 -7.32
C SER A 85 3.35 -10.02 -8.33
N LEU A 86 3.04 -8.71 -8.24
CA LEU A 86 3.66 -7.68 -9.09
C LEU A 86 5.15 -7.56 -8.80
N VAL A 87 5.54 -7.58 -7.52
CA VAL A 87 6.95 -7.55 -7.10
C VAL A 87 7.70 -8.79 -7.59
N LEU A 88 7.15 -9.99 -7.40
CA LEU A 88 7.76 -11.25 -7.83
C LEU A 88 7.95 -11.28 -9.35
N ARG A 89 6.93 -10.87 -10.11
CA ARG A 89 7.02 -10.76 -11.57
C ARG A 89 8.11 -9.77 -12.00
N ALA A 90 8.19 -8.60 -11.36
CA ALA A 90 9.23 -7.61 -11.65
C ALA A 90 10.64 -8.12 -11.33
N LEU A 91 10.78 -9.02 -10.35
CA LEU A 91 12.03 -9.69 -10.01
C LEU A 91 12.41 -10.82 -10.97
N GLY A 92 11.54 -11.18 -11.93
CA GLY A 92 11.76 -12.22 -12.93
C GLY A 92 11.18 -13.60 -12.55
N HIS A 93 10.39 -13.69 -11.49
CA HIS A 93 9.72 -14.95 -11.13
C HIS A 93 8.45 -15.15 -11.96
N THR A 94 8.24 -16.39 -12.41
CA THR A 94 6.98 -16.82 -13.03
C THR A 94 5.91 -16.91 -11.95
N THR A 95 5.17 -15.82 -11.76
CA THR A 95 4.04 -15.75 -10.84
C THR A 95 2.87 -15.10 -11.55
N GLU A 96 1.72 -15.77 -11.53
CA GLU A 96 0.49 -15.18 -12.03
C GLU A 96 0.09 -14.00 -11.16
N ALA A 97 -0.37 -12.93 -11.80
CA ALA A 97 -0.83 -11.75 -11.08
C ALA A 97 -2.09 -12.14 -10.30
N HIS A 98 -2.06 -12.04 -8.96
CA HIS A 98 -3.18 -12.50 -8.15
C HIS A 98 -4.44 -11.71 -8.50
N ALA A 99 -5.47 -12.41 -8.98
CA ALA A 99 -6.79 -11.85 -9.26
C ALA A 99 -7.79 -12.41 -8.24
N VAL A 100 -8.79 -11.61 -7.87
CA VAL A 100 -9.93 -12.08 -7.07
C VAL A 100 -11.19 -11.97 -7.90
N ASP A 101 -12.10 -12.92 -7.75
CA ASP A 101 -13.39 -12.85 -8.41
C ASP A 101 -14.15 -11.58 -8.00
N PRO A 102 -14.93 -10.96 -8.91
CA PRO A 102 -15.80 -9.85 -8.58
C PRO A 102 -16.75 -10.22 -7.46
N GLY A 103 -16.62 -9.50 -6.34
CA GLY A 103 -17.59 -9.55 -5.26
C GLY A 103 -18.89 -8.87 -5.68
N PRO A 104 -20.00 -9.12 -4.96
CA PRO A 104 -21.24 -8.41 -5.20
C PRO A 104 -21.02 -6.89 -5.07
N ALA A 105 -21.64 -6.12 -5.96
CA ALA A 105 -21.53 -4.67 -5.94
C ALA A 105 -21.92 -4.13 -4.55
N ALA A 106 -20.98 -3.48 -3.87
CA ALA A 106 -21.21 -2.93 -2.56
C ALA A 106 -22.30 -1.85 -2.64
N ARG A 107 -23.45 -2.09 -2.01
CA ARG A 107 -24.52 -1.09 -1.90
C ARG A 107 -24.07 0.03 -0.96
N ARG A 108 -23.72 1.18 -1.53
CA ARG A 108 -23.53 2.42 -0.76
C ARG A 108 -24.88 2.84 -0.19
N SER A 109 -25.11 2.52 1.07
CA SER A 109 -26.27 3.01 1.84
C SER A 109 -25.81 4.04 2.86
N LEU A 110 -26.71 4.96 3.22
CA LEU A 110 -26.45 5.94 4.28
C LEU A 110 -26.02 5.26 5.59
N ARG A 111 -26.58 4.08 5.90
CA ARG A 111 -26.21 3.29 7.09
C ARG A 111 -24.76 2.80 7.03
N VAL A 112 -24.32 2.30 5.87
CA VAL A 112 -22.95 1.82 5.66
C VAL A 112 -21.94 2.96 5.73
N GLU A 113 -22.24 4.09 5.07
CA GLU A 113 -21.36 5.27 5.13
C GLU A 113 -21.29 5.84 6.55
N THR A 114 -22.43 6.00 7.24
CA THR A 114 -22.44 6.53 8.62
C THR A 114 -21.61 5.65 9.55
N ARG A 115 -21.72 4.33 9.42
CA ARG A 115 -20.89 3.38 10.17
C ARG A 115 -19.40 3.57 9.85
N TYR A 116 -19.05 3.64 8.57
CA TYR A 116 -17.67 3.87 8.13
C TYR A 116 -17.06 5.15 8.73
N TYR A 117 -17.79 6.27 8.68
CA TYR A 117 -17.30 7.53 9.25
C TYR A 117 -17.12 7.44 10.76
N ARG A 118 -18.07 6.79 11.46
CA ARG A 118 -17.99 6.57 12.91
C ARG A 118 -16.81 5.69 13.32
N GLU A 119 -16.58 4.60 12.61
CA GLU A 119 -15.58 3.60 12.98
C GLU A 119 -14.16 3.99 12.54
N HIS A 120 -14.00 4.67 11.40
CA HIS A 120 -12.69 4.87 10.79
C HIS A 120 -12.27 6.34 10.64
N VAL A 121 -13.18 7.23 10.25
CA VAL A 121 -12.81 8.62 9.92
C VAL A 121 -12.79 9.52 11.16
N LEU A 122 -13.86 9.52 11.96
CA LEU A 122 -13.98 10.37 13.14
C LEU A 122 -12.84 10.18 14.16
N PRO A 123 -12.42 8.95 14.50
CA PRO A 123 -11.28 8.76 15.40
C PRO A 123 -9.98 9.36 14.86
N TRP A 124 -9.74 9.26 13.55
CA TRP A 124 -8.56 9.85 12.91
C TRP A 124 -8.61 11.39 12.92
N VAL A 125 -9.76 12.00 12.62
CA VAL A 125 -9.94 13.46 12.69
C VAL A 125 -9.68 13.97 14.10
N ASN A 126 -10.25 13.32 15.12
CA ASN A 126 -10.05 13.70 16.51
C ASN A 126 -8.58 13.64 16.92
N ARG A 127 -7.85 12.56 16.55
CA ARG A 127 -6.40 12.48 16.78
C ARG A 127 -5.65 13.60 16.07
N ARG A 128 -5.98 13.89 14.81
CA ARG A 128 -5.30 14.91 14.02
C ARG A 128 -5.47 16.31 14.60
N ILE A 129 -6.66 16.66 15.08
CA ILE A 129 -6.94 17.95 15.76
C ILE A 129 -6.11 18.07 17.04
N ARG A 130 -5.94 16.97 17.77
CA ARG A 130 -5.12 16.92 18.99
C ARG A 130 -3.61 16.82 18.73
N GLY A 131 -3.18 16.80 17.48
CA GLY A 131 -1.78 16.63 17.12
C GLY A 131 -1.23 15.21 17.34
N ILE A 132 -2.11 14.23 17.61
CA ILE A 132 -1.72 12.83 17.87
C ILE A 132 -1.59 12.07 16.55
N SER A 133 -0.44 11.44 16.33
CA SER A 133 -0.17 10.53 15.23
C SER A 133 -0.64 9.11 15.54
N SER A 134 -0.89 8.31 14.50
CA SER A 134 -1.16 6.87 14.65
C SER A 134 0.02 6.08 15.23
N GLY A 135 1.21 6.67 15.29
CA GLY A 135 2.44 6.04 15.78
C GLY A 135 2.93 6.54 17.13
N ASP A 136 2.28 7.52 17.76
CA ASP A 136 2.82 8.16 18.98
C ASP A 136 2.92 7.19 20.16
N ASP A 137 1.98 6.25 20.28
CA ASP A 137 1.96 5.21 21.31
C ASP A 137 2.38 3.83 20.79
N ALA A 138 2.87 3.74 19.54
CA ALA A 138 3.22 2.47 18.93
C ALA A 138 4.65 2.06 19.33
N THR A 139 4.76 0.99 20.12
CA THR A 139 6.05 0.31 20.32
C THR A 139 6.36 -0.58 19.12
N GLY A 140 7.65 -0.70 18.75
CA GLY A 140 8.07 -1.64 17.71
C GLY A 140 7.62 -3.06 18.05
N LYS A 141 6.99 -3.76 17.10
CA LYS A 141 6.60 -5.19 17.26
C LYS A 141 7.79 -6.06 17.68
N HIS A 142 8.96 -5.68 17.17
CA HIS A 142 10.26 -6.23 17.52
C HIS A 142 11.19 -5.05 17.82
N PRO A 143 11.38 -4.70 19.11
CA PRO A 143 12.24 -3.58 19.49
C PRO A 143 13.72 -3.90 19.29
N ASP A 144 14.07 -5.19 19.25
CA ASP A 144 15.40 -5.72 18.99
C ASP A 144 15.42 -6.65 17.77
N TRP A 145 16.62 -7.02 17.34
CA TRP A 145 16.83 -7.97 16.26
C TRP A 145 16.20 -9.33 16.58
N VAL A 146 15.43 -9.83 15.63
CA VAL A 146 14.86 -11.18 15.68
C VAL A 146 15.31 -11.93 14.43
N THR A 147 15.79 -13.15 14.64
CA THR A 147 16.06 -14.07 13.55
C THR A 147 14.74 -14.57 12.99
N VAL A 148 14.58 -14.50 11.67
CA VAL A 148 13.46 -15.10 10.96
C VAL A 148 13.99 -16.31 10.23
N ASP A 149 13.60 -17.50 10.68
CA ASP A 149 14.01 -18.74 10.04
C ASP A 149 13.42 -18.84 8.64
N ALA A 150 14.25 -19.29 7.69
CA ALA A 150 13.79 -19.59 6.34
C ALA A 150 12.74 -20.71 6.42
N GLN A 151 11.51 -20.42 5.99
CA GLN A 151 10.51 -21.46 5.79
C GLN A 151 10.99 -22.40 4.67
N PRO A 152 10.85 -23.73 4.82
CA PRO A 152 11.20 -24.66 3.76
C PRO A 152 10.43 -24.32 2.48
N ARG A 153 11.09 -24.46 1.32
CA ARG A 153 10.39 -24.35 0.03
C ARG A 153 9.33 -25.45 -0.02
N VAL A 154 8.06 -25.05 -0.10
CA VAL A 154 6.93 -25.93 -0.45
C VAL A 154 6.96 -26.19 -1.94
#